data_AF-N2IZ15-F1
#
_entry.id   AF-N2IZ15-F1
#
_cell.length_a   1.000
_cell.length_b   1.000
_cell.length_c   1.000
_cell.angle_alpha   90.00
_cell.angle_beta   90.00
_cell.angle_gamma   90.00
#
_symmetry.space_group_name_H-M   'P 1'
#
loop_
_entity.id
_entity.type
_entity.pdbx_description
1 polymer ?
#
loop_
_entity_poly.entity_id
_entity_poly.type
_entity_poly.pdbx_seq_one_letter_code
_entity_poly.pdbx_strand_id
1 'polypeptide(L)'
;MKKHLLFAAVLLAGCASPLPPKNPDMAWVDLHMQMASVGNVLMADRLDGKRLDDGRYFQVSPGAHELQVRYQFELGGMVPGGGMMGFGYEPVEINCYMIVQYGDFKAGERYRIEASAYMDQPRLELHDSRGQPVGTVRQRQCIPL
;
A
#
# COMPACT_ATOMS: atom_id res chain seq x y z
N MET A 1 11.63 49.98 21.86
CA MET A 1 11.31 48.77 22.64
C MET A 1 11.00 47.65 21.65
N LYS A 2 11.97 46.77 21.32
CA LYS A 2 11.77 45.67 20.36
C LYS A 2 11.30 44.43 21.14
N LYS A 3 10.02 44.08 21.01
CA LYS A 3 9.44 42.86 21.60
C LYS A 3 9.87 41.67 20.75
N HIS A 4 10.73 40.81 21.28
CA HIS A 4 11.05 39.53 20.67
C HIS A 4 9.84 38.60 20.84
N LEU A 5 9.15 38.34 19.74
CA LEU A 5 8.05 37.38 19.69
C LEU A 5 8.67 35.97 19.63
N LEU A 6 8.68 35.27 20.76
CA LEU A 6 9.08 33.87 20.85
C LEU A 6 8.02 33.00 20.15
N PHE A 7 8.40 32.43 19.01
CA PHE A 7 7.57 31.51 18.24
C PHE A 7 7.64 30.13 18.91
N ALA A 8 6.59 29.74 19.62
CA ALA A 8 6.47 28.40 20.21
C ALA A 8 6.01 27.42 19.11
N ALA A 9 6.93 26.58 18.63
CA ALA A 9 6.61 25.49 17.73
C ALA A 9 5.97 24.34 18.52
N VAL A 10 4.64 24.21 18.44
CA VAL A 10 3.91 23.05 18.94
C VAL A 10 4.09 21.91 17.93
N LEU A 11 4.94 20.94 18.26
CA LEU A 11 5.04 19.69 17.51
C LEU A 11 3.85 18.79 17.90
N LEU A 12 2.89 18.64 16.99
CA LEU A 12 1.85 17.62 17.11
C LEU A 12 2.49 16.24 16.94
N ALA A 13 2.93 15.63 18.03
CA ALA A 13 3.23 14.20 18.06
C ALA A 13 1.90 13.44 17.97
N GLY A 14 1.49 13.08 16.75
CA GLY A 14 0.36 12.17 16.54
C GLY A 14 0.66 10.81 17.18
N CYS A 15 -0.38 10.12 17.67
CA CYS A 15 -0.28 8.78 18.25
C CYS A 15 -0.04 7.72 17.15
N ALA A 16 1.11 7.79 16.48
CA ALA A 16 1.61 6.69 15.67
C ALA A 16 2.58 5.89 16.55
N SER A 17 2.20 4.66 16.90
CA SER A 17 3.14 3.74 17.54
C SER A 17 4.37 3.58 16.65
N PRO A 18 5.60 3.63 17.20
CA PRO A 18 6.81 3.58 16.39
C PRO A 18 6.80 2.32 15.51
N LEU A 19 7.31 2.44 14.29
CA LEU A 19 7.62 1.26 13.50
C LEU A 19 8.65 0.43 14.28
N PRO A 20 8.50 -0.91 14.34
CA PRO A 20 9.50 -1.73 14.99
C PRO A 20 10.85 -1.57 14.29
N PRO A 21 11.96 -1.78 15.02
CA PRO A 21 13.29 -1.69 14.44
C PRO A 21 13.44 -2.65 13.26
N LYS A 22 14.16 -2.22 12.23
CA LYS A 22 14.44 -3.06 11.06
C LYS A 22 15.40 -4.18 11.45
N ASN A 23 15.00 -5.42 11.20
CA ASN A 23 15.87 -6.58 11.37
C ASN A 23 16.86 -6.64 10.18
N PRO A 24 18.18 -6.53 10.39
CA PRO A 24 19.17 -6.58 9.31
C PRO A 24 19.24 -7.94 8.60
N ASP A 25 18.76 -9.01 9.22
CA ASP A 25 18.75 -10.36 8.63
C ASP A 25 17.55 -10.57 7.68
N MET A 26 16.68 -9.57 7.52
CA MET A 26 15.51 -9.61 6.66
C MET A 26 15.52 -8.49 5.62
N ALA A 27 14.85 -8.73 4.51
CA ALA A 27 14.49 -7.70 3.55
C ALA A 27 13.33 -6.86 4.10
N TRP A 28 13.34 -5.56 3.82
CA TRP A 28 12.26 -4.67 4.20
C TRP A 28 11.50 -4.20 2.96
N VAL A 29 10.18 -4.36 2.95
CA VAL A 29 9.33 -3.91 1.85
C VAL A 29 8.41 -2.79 2.33
N ASP A 30 8.68 -1.58 1.88
CA ASP A 30 7.84 -0.42 2.15
C ASP A 30 6.64 -0.40 1.19
N LEU A 31 5.48 0.07 1.65
CA LEU A 31 4.27 0.23 0.83
C LEU A 31 4.12 1.68 0.39
N HIS A 32 3.84 1.90 -0.89
CA HIS A 32 3.61 3.23 -1.45
C HIS A 32 2.40 3.24 -2.36
N MET A 33 1.56 4.27 -2.20
CA MET A 33 0.40 4.52 -3.05
C MET A 33 0.71 5.74 -3.91
N GLN A 34 0.77 5.56 -5.23
CA GLN A 34 1.21 6.62 -6.16
C GLN A 34 0.26 7.83 -6.20
N MET A 35 -1.03 7.64 -5.87
CA MET A 35 -2.05 8.69 -5.81
C MET A 35 -2.95 8.47 -4.60
N ALA A 36 -2.43 8.79 -3.41
CA ALA A 36 -3.20 8.69 -2.18
C ALA A 36 -4.33 9.73 -2.14
N SER A 37 -5.55 9.26 -1.90
CA SER A 37 -6.73 10.08 -1.63
C SER A 37 -7.25 9.76 -0.23
N VAL A 38 -8.01 10.68 0.36
CA VAL A 38 -8.65 10.46 1.67
C VAL A 38 -9.53 9.21 1.60
N GLY A 39 -9.38 8.30 2.55
CA GLY A 39 -10.12 7.04 2.58
C GLY A 39 -9.41 5.85 1.93
N ASN A 40 -8.43 6.07 1.04
CA ASN A 40 -7.68 4.96 0.46
C ASN A 40 -6.83 4.24 1.51
N VAL A 41 -6.78 2.92 1.44
CA VAL A 41 -6.00 2.07 2.36
C VAL A 41 -5.10 1.13 1.55
N LEU A 42 -3.82 1.10 1.90
CA LEU A 42 -2.84 0.14 1.37
C LEU A 42 -2.21 -0.62 2.52
N MET A 43 -2.30 -1.95 2.50
CA MET A 43 -1.81 -2.80 3.59
C MET A 43 -1.07 -4.02 3.07
N ALA A 44 -0.01 -4.38 3.78
CA ALA A 44 0.59 -5.70 3.75
C ALA A 44 -0.39 -6.68 4.40
N ASP A 45 -0.97 -7.59 3.62
CA ASP A 45 -2.04 -8.47 4.07
C ASP A 45 -1.50 -9.83 4.52
N ARG A 46 -0.75 -10.49 3.63
CA ARG A 46 -0.16 -11.80 3.88
C ARG A 46 1.25 -11.96 3.32
N LEU A 47 2.08 -12.69 4.05
CA LEU A 47 3.38 -13.19 3.59
C LEU A 47 3.29 -14.72 3.50
N ASP A 48 3.51 -15.27 2.32
CA ASP A 48 3.42 -16.72 2.04
C ASP A 48 2.12 -17.35 2.56
N GLY A 49 1.00 -16.67 2.30
CA GLY A 49 -0.35 -17.09 2.72
C GLY A 49 -0.66 -16.89 4.21
N LYS A 50 0.28 -16.44 5.04
CA LYS A 50 0.06 -16.14 6.46
C LYS A 50 -0.29 -14.67 6.66
N ARG A 51 -1.37 -14.40 7.40
CA ARG A 51 -1.80 -13.03 7.75
C ARG A 51 -0.73 -12.34 8.59
N LEU A 52 -0.47 -11.07 8.29
CA LEU A 52 0.42 -10.23 9.08
C LEU A 52 -0.33 -9.49 10.18
N ASP A 53 0.32 -9.34 11.34
CA ASP A 53 -0.20 -8.56 12.47
C ASP A 53 -0.02 -7.04 12.27
N ASP A 54 1.09 -6.64 11.62
CA ASP A 54 1.37 -5.24 11.26
C ASP A 54 1.34 -5.08 9.74
N GLY A 55 0.29 -4.44 9.24
CA GLY A 55 0.07 -4.25 7.79
C GLY A 55 0.83 -3.07 7.18
N ARG A 56 1.72 -2.39 7.91
CA ARG A 56 2.38 -1.16 7.44
C ARG A 56 3.60 -1.43 6.55
N TYR A 57 4.14 -2.65 6.55
CA TYR A 57 5.33 -3.07 5.80
C TYR A 57 5.38 -4.59 5.71
N PHE A 58 6.33 -5.13 4.93
CA PHE A 58 6.75 -6.53 5.08
C PHE A 58 8.18 -6.61 5.63
N GLN A 59 8.40 -7.59 6.50
CA GLN A 59 9.72 -8.14 6.81
C GLN A 59 9.79 -9.53 6.19
N VAL A 60 10.73 -9.74 5.27
CA VAL A 60 10.77 -10.93 4.42
C VAL A 60 12.13 -11.59 4.59
N SER A 61 12.17 -12.90 4.87
CA SER A 61 13.43 -13.63 4.90
C SER A 61 14.12 -13.65 3.54
N PRO A 62 15.43 -13.92 3.46
CA PRO A 62 16.09 -14.07 2.18
C PRO A 62 15.53 -15.24 1.37
N GLY A 63 15.38 -15.05 0.05
CA GLY A 63 14.91 -16.07 -0.89
C GLY A 63 13.58 -15.74 -1.57
N ALA A 64 12.83 -16.79 -1.92
CA ALA A 64 11.61 -16.69 -2.71
C ALA A 64 10.38 -16.57 -1.82
N HIS A 65 9.58 -15.53 -2.06
CA HIS A 65 8.40 -15.22 -1.27
C HIS A 65 7.25 -14.70 -2.11
N GLU A 66 6.06 -14.86 -1.55
CA GLU A 66 4.82 -14.31 -2.06
C GLU A 66 4.28 -13.25 -1.10
N LEU A 67 4.03 -12.04 -1.63
CA LEU A 67 3.49 -10.91 -0.88
C LEU A 67 2.08 -10.61 -1.38
N GLN A 68 1.09 -10.75 -0.50
CA GLN A 68 -0.27 -10.30 -0.75
C GLN A 68 -0.50 -8.91 -0.17
N VAL A 69 -0.96 -8.01 -1.02
CA VAL A 69 -1.29 -6.63 -0.69
C VAL A 69 -2.78 -6.42 -0.81
N ARG A 70 -3.35 -5.75 0.19
CA ARG A 70 -4.73 -5.26 0.17
C ARG A 70 -4.72 -3.78 -0.18
N TYR A 71 -5.38 -3.43 -1.27
CA TYR A 71 -5.51 -2.06 -1.74
C TYR A 71 -7.00 -1.70 -1.88
N GLN A 72 -7.46 -0.79 -1.03
CA GLN A 72 -8.82 -0.28 -0.97
C GLN A 72 -8.82 1.16 -1.46
N PHE A 73 -9.67 1.45 -2.45
CA PHE A 73 -9.79 2.76 -3.09
C PHE A 73 -11.18 2.94 -3.70
N GLU A 74 -11.54 4.17 -4.02
CA GLU A 74 -12.79 4.49 -4.70
C GLU A 74 -12.61 4.45 -6.23
N LEU A 75 -13.51 3.76 -6.93
CA LEU A 75 -13.63 3.83 -8.38
C LEU A 75 -14.50 5.03 -8.76
N GLY A 76 -13.97 5.85 -9.68
CA GLY A 76 -14.65 7.04 -10.19
C GLY A 76 -15.75 6.67 -11.19
N GLY A 77 -16.89 6.18 -10.70
CA GLY A 77 -18.13 6.04 -11.46
C GLY A 77 -18.06 5.07 -12.64
N MET A 78 -18.41 3.80 -12.43
CA MET A 78 -18.82 2.85 -13.49
C MET A 78 -19.34 1.54 -12.88
N VAL A 79 -20.53 1.56 -12.25
CA VAL A 79 -21.31 0.33 -12.00
C VAL A 79 -22.70 0.51 -12.63
N PRO A 80 -23.09 -0.30 -13.64
CA PRO A 80 -24.45 -0.27 -14.16
C PRO A 80 -25.40 -0.94 -13.15
N GLY A 81 -26.21 -0.15 -12.45
CA GLY A 81 -27.16 -0.72 -11.49
C GLY A 81 -27.88 0.32 -10.63
N GLY A 82 -28.68 1.21 -11.23
CA GLY A 82 -29.37 2.25 -10.47
C GLY A 82 -30.61 2.80 -11.16
N GLY A 83 -31.63 1.96 -11.40
CA GLY A 83 -33.01 2.36 -11.65
C GLY A 83 -33.31 3.18 -12.92
N MET A 84 -34.59 3.23 -13.31
CA MET A 84 -35.06 3.80 -14.58
C MET A 84 -34.98 5.35 -14.65
N MET A 85 -34.56 6.04 -13.58
CA MET A 85 -34.59 7.51 -13.48
C MET A 85 -33.46 8.03 -12.58
N GLY A 86 -32.23 8.16 -13.09
CA GLY A 86 -31.16 8.84 -12.34
C GLY A 86 -29.75 8.56 -12.86
N PHE A 87 -29.20 9.50 -13.63
CA PHE A 87 -27.77 9.51 -13.98
C PHE A 87 -26.93 10.03 -12.80
N GLY A 88 -26.94 9.32 -11.67
CA GLY A 88 -26.05 9.55 -10.53
C GLY A 88 -25.00 8.45 -10.48
N TYR A 89 -23.74 8.80 -10.72
CA TYR A 89 -22.62 7.88 -10.45
C TYR A 89 -22.17 8.12 -9.01
N GLU A 90 -22.50 7.21 -8.10
CA GLU A 90 -21.91 7.22 -6.76
C GLU A 90 -20.53 6.55 -6.81
N PRO A 91 -19.53 7.07 -6.07
CA PRO A 91 -18.25 6.39 -5.92
C PRO A 91 -18.48 4.99 -5.34
N VAL A 92 -17.87 3.98 -5.94
CA VAL A 92 -17.92 2.61 -5.43
C VAL A 92 -16.58 2.30 -4.82
N GLU A 93 -16.59 1.99 -3.52
CA GLU A 93 -15.41 1.53 -2.84
C GLU A 93 -15.09 0.09 -3.25
N ILE A 94 -13.85 -0.16 -3.67
CA ILE A 94 -13.39 -1.47 -4.10
C ILE A 94 -12.21 -1.91 -3.25
N ASN A 95 -12.18 -3.19 -2.91
CA ASN A 95 -11.09 -3.81 -2.19
C ASN A 95 -10.40 -4.84 -3.09
N CYS A 96 -9.13 -4.58 -3.42
CA CYS A 96 -8.30 -5.44 -4.25
C CYS A 96 -7.25 -6.19 -3.44
N TYR A 97 -7.22 -7.50 -3.58
CA TYR A 97 -6.16 -8.38 -3.11
C TYR A 97 -5.25 -8.72 -4.30
N MET A 98 -4.00 -8.27 -4.23
CA MET A 98 -3.01 -8.47 -5.28
C MET A 98 -1.80 -9.22 -4.75
N ILE A 99 -1.34 -10.20 -5.50
CA ILE A 99 -0.24 -11.08 -5.11
C ILE A 99 0.95 -10.85 -6.04
N VAL A 100 2.11 -10.49 -5.47
CA VAL A 100 3.39 -10.41 -6.16
C VAL A 100 4.34 -11.50 -5.65
N GLN A 101 4.97 -12.22 -6.58
CA GLN A 101 5.99 -13.22 -6.30
C GLN A 101 7.36 -12.70 -6.71
N TYR A 102 8.37 -12.89 -5.86
CA TYR A 102 9.75 -12.57 -6.18
C TYR A 102 10.71 -13.57 -5.52
N GLY A 103 11.77 -13.94 -6.26
CA GLY A 103 12.61 -15.09 -5.94
C GLY A 103 13.90 -14.79 -5.17
N ASP A 104 14.30 -13.52 -5.10
CA ASP A 104 15.65 -13.12 -4.67
C ASP A 104 15.60 -11.94 -3.69
N PHE A 105 14.77 -12.06 -2.64
CA PHE A 105 14.84 -11.15 -1.51
C PHE A 105 16.16 -11.34 -0.77
N LYS A 106 16.80 -10.22 -0.37
CA LYS A 106 18.11 -10.23 0.29
C LYS A 106 18.04 -9.56 1.66
N ALA A 107 18.73 -10.16 2.63
CA ALA A 107 18.88 -9.57 3.96
C ALA A 107 19.45 -8.15 3.87
N GLY A 108 18.88 -7.21 4.63
CA GLY A 108 19.33 -5.82 4.68
C GLY A 108 18.95 -4.95 3.47
N GLU A 109 18.46 -5.54 2.39
CA GLU A 109 17.99 -4.79 1.22
C GLU A 109 16.61 -4.17 1.46
N ARG A 110 16.33 -3.12 0.68
CA ARG A 110 15.04 -2.45 0.68
C ARG A 110 14.34 -2.62 -0.65
N TYR A 111 13.05 -2.89 -0.55
CA TYR A 111 12.15 -2.96 -1.67
C TYR A 111 10.98 -2.03 -1.43
N ARG A 112 10.27 -1.70 -2.50
CA ARG A 112 9.05 -0.90 -2.43
C ARG A 112 7.97 -1.55 -3.25
N ILE A 113 6.79 -1.69 -2.66
CA ILE A 113 5.59 -1.96 -3.40
C ILE A 113 4.95 -0.63 -3.79
N GLU A 114 4.69 -0.45 -5.08
CA GLU A 114 3.94 0.67 -5.60
C GLU A 114 2.56 0.20 -6.07
N ALA A 115 1.51 0.70 -5.41
CA ALA A 115 0.13 0.48 -5.79
C ALA A 115 -0.44 1.73 -6.46
N SER A 116 -1.18 1.54 -7.55
CA SER A 116 -1.88 2.61 -8.24
C SER A 116 -3.25 2.17 -8.74
N ALA A 117 -4.15 3.13 -8.87
CA ALA A 117 -5.49 2.97 -9.43
C ALA A 117 -5.67 3.95 -10.59
N TYR A 118 -4.69 4.01 -11.49
CA TYR A 118 -4.74 4.95 -12.62
C TYR A 118 -5.84 4.52 -13.60
N MET A 119 -6.75 5.45 -13.92
CA MET A 119 -7.88 5.21 -14.82
C MET A 119 -8.68 3.96 -14.43
N ASP A 120 -9.01 3.84 -13.13
CA ASP A 120 -9.81 2.75 -12.57
C ASP A 120 -9.18 1.35 -12.71
N GLN A 121 -7.89 1.27 -13.05
CA GLN A 121 -7.14 0.02 -13.14
C GLN A 121 -6.20 -0.16 -11.96
N PRO A 122 -6.51 -1.09 -11.03
CA PRO A 122 -5.59 -1.42 -9.95
C PRO A 122 -4.33 -2.09 -10.48
N ARG A 123 -3.17 -1.54 -10.15
CA ARG A 123 -1.84 -2.06 -10.47
C ARG A 123 -1.00 -2.19 -9.19
N LEU A 124 -0.13 -3.18 -9.21
CA LEU A 124 0.88 -3.42 -8.19
C LEU A 124 2.21 -3.68 -8.89
N GLU A 125 3.28 -3.04 -8.41
CA GLU A 125 4.65 -3.32 -8.82
C GLU A 125 5.54 -3.46 -7.59
N LEU A 126 6.49 -4.37 -7.61
CA LEU A 126 7.54 -4.49 -6.59
C LEU A 126 8.84 -3.96 -7.19
N HIS A 127 9.50 -3.03 -6.53
CA HIS A 127 10.74 -2.41 -7.00
C HIS A 127 11.90 -2.74 -6.05
N ASP A 128 13.08 -2.94 -6.61
CA ASP A 128 14.33 -3.11 -5.83
C ASP A 128 14.86 -1.77 -5.28
N SER A 129 16.01 -1.80 -4.58
CA SER A 129 16.63 -0.61 -4.00
C SER A 129 17.10 0.43 -5.02
N ARG A 130 17.20 0.05 -6.31
CA ARG A 130 17.53 0.93 -7.43
C ARG A 130 16.28 1.43 -8.16
N GLY A 131 15.08 1.07 -7.69
CA GLY A 131 13.81 1.40 -8.33
C GLY A 131 13.50 0.57 -9.57
N GLN A 132 14.17 -0.57 -9.77
CA GLN A 132 13.88 -1.45 -10.90
C GLN A 132 12.70 -2.36 -10.57
N PRO A 133 11.71 -2.50 -11.47
CA PRO A 133 10.61 -3.43 -11.24
C PRO A 133 11.15 -4.86 -11.23
N VAL A 134 10.80 -5.60 -10.19
CA VAL A 134 11.16 -6.99 -9.95
C VAL A 134 9.91 -7.80 -9.61
N GLY A 135 10.04 -9.13 -9.72
CA GLY A 135 8.94 -10.04 -9.41
C GLY A 135 7.83 -10.06 -10.46
N THR A 136 6.74 -10.74 -10.14
CA THR A 136 5.61 -10.92 -11.05
C THR A 136 4.30 -10.92 -10.28
N VAL A 137 3.35 -10.10 -10.70
CA VAL A 137 1.99 -10.14 -10.18
C VAL A 137 1.26 -11.35 -10.75
N ARG A 138 0.78 -12.25 -9.89
CA ARG A 138 0.14 -13.51 -10.30
C ARG A 138 -1.36 -13.50 -10.18
N GLN A 139 -1.88 -12.76 -9.21
CA GLN A 139 -3.30 -12.71 -8.94
C GLN A 139 -3.71 -11.29 -8.62
N ARG A 140 -4.89 -10.93 -9.12
CA ARG A 140 -5.60 -9.70 -8.81
C ARG A 140 -7.07 -10.05 -8.65
N GLN A 141 -7.56 -9.91 -7.43
CA GLN A 141 -8.96 -10.13 -7.10
C GLN A 141 -9.52 -8.86 -6.48
N CYS A 142 -10.48 -8.24 -7.14
CA CYS A 142 -11.11 -7.02 -6.66
C CYS A 142 -12.59 -7.26 -6.41
N ILE A 143 -13.09 -6.76 -5.27
CA ILE A 143 -14.45 -7.00 -4.80
C ILE A 143 -15.02 -5.65 -4.34
N PRO A 144 -16.18 -5.21 -4.87
CA PRO A 144 -16.89 -4.05 -4.33
C PRO A 144 -17.21 -4.26 -2.84
N LEU A 145 -17.15 -3.19 -2.05
CA LEU A 145 -17.52 -3.21 -0.62
C LEU A 145 -19.01 -2.95 -0.39
#